data_AF-A0A1B6FVK5-F1
#
_entry.id   AF-A0A1B6FVK5-F1
#
_cell.length_a   1.000
_cell.length_b   1.000
_cell.length_c   1.000
_cell.angle_alpha   90.00
_cell.angle_beta   90.00
_cell.angle_gamma   90.00
#
_symmetry.space_group_name_H-M   'P 1'
#
loop_
_entity.id
_entity.type
_entity.pdbx_description
1 polymer ?
#
loop_
_entity_poly.entity_id
_entity_poly.type
_entity_poly.pdbx_seq_one_letter_code
_entity_poly.pdbx_strand_id
1 'polypeptide(L)'
;YFLDYDFEPSTDGSDVTLVAQLSMDRLQMVEMLCKHWDGPISLTLYMSDAEAQQFLSYALSSEVLKDRKNIGYHIVYKEGDFYPVNLLRNVALQQVNTPYVFLTDIDFLPMFGLYTYLKKSIQSLDLESSKKALVVPAFETQRYRTSFPRSKAELLRMLDMGTLFTFRYHVWTKGHAPTNYAKWRSATTPYRVQWEPDYEPYVVVRKDIPEYDTRFVGF
;
A
#
# COMPACT_ATOMS: atom_id res chain seq x y z
N TYR A 1 -15.92 -2.83 11.70
CA TYR A 1 -14.53 -3.31 11.78
C TYR A 1 -14.46 -4.51 12.71
N PHE A 2 -13.54 -5.45 12.47
CA PHE A 2 -13.39 -6.67 13.28
C PHE A 2 -12.75 -6.41 14.66
N LEU A 3 -11.90 -5.37 14.75
CA LEU A 3 -11.38 -4.80 15.99
C LEU A 3 -11.81 -3.35 16.11
N ASP A 4 -11.61 -2.76 17.29
CA ASP A 4 -11.88 -1.34 17.55
C ASP A 4 -11.14 -0.45 16.54
N TYR A 5 -11.91 0.41 15.87
CA TYR A 5 -11.40 1.40 14.95
C TYR A 5 -11.82 2.79 15.41
N ASP A 6 -10.82 3.62 15.65
CA ASP A 6 -10.97 5.00 16.08
C ASP A 6 -9.88 5.83 15.41
N PHE A 7 -10.29 6.62 14.42
CA PHE A 7 -9.41 7.49 13.65
C PHE A 7 -10.07 8.86 13.53
N GLU A 8 -9.38 9.87 14.04
CA GLU A 8 -9.77 11.27 13.88
C GLU A 8 -9.14 11.83 12.59
N PRO A 9 -9.94 12.21 11.58
CA PRO A 9 -9.42 12.85 10.38
C PRO A 9 -8.75 14.17 10.72
N SER A 10 -7.64 14.43 10.05
CA SER A 10 -6.97 15.72 10.13
C SER A 10 -7.81 16.81 9.46
N THR A 11 -7.69 18.03 9.99
CA THR A 11 -8.41 19.21 9.49
C THR A 11 -7.97 19.66 8.11
N ASP A 12 -6.86 19.12 7.60
CA ASP A 12 -6.23 19.54 6.35
C ASP A 12 -6.76 18.82 5.10
N GLY A 13 -7.72 17.88 5.29
CA GLY A 13 -8.39 17.18 4.20
C GLY A 13 -7.49 16.30 3.33
N SER A 14 -6.23 16.06 3.76
CA SER A 14 -5.21 15.44 2.92
C SER A 14 -4.84 14.03 3.38
N ASP A 15 -5.59 13.46 4.33
CA ASP A 15 -5.32 12.11 4.82
C ASP A 15 -5.43 11.05 3.73
N VAL A 16 -4.52 10.08 3.84
CA VAL A 16 -4.38 8.95 2.95
C VAL A 16 -4.56 7.67 3.77
N THR A 17 -5.51 6.83 3.38
CA THR A 17 -5.62 5.47 3.92
C THR A 17 -4.83 4.51 3.04
N LEU A 18 -3.95 3.72 3.62
CA LEU A 18 -3.31 2.61 2.92
C LEU A 18 -4.31 1.47 2.81
N VAL A 19 -4.55 1.01 1.59
CA VAL A 19 -5.52 -0.04 1.27
C VAL A 19 -4.77 -1.26 0.80
N ALA A 20 -4.94 -2.37 1.51
CA ALA A 20 -4.32 -3.64 1.18
C ALA A 20 -5.25 -4.83 1.51
N GLN A 21 -4.91 -5.99 0.98
CA GLN A 21 -5.62 -7.24 1.22
C GLN A 21 -4.59 -8.36 1.40
N LEU A 22 -4.92 -9.38 2.20
CA LEU A 22 -4.03 -10.50 2.47
C LEU A 22 -4.76 -11.77 2.94
N SER A 23 -4.08 -12.89 2.79
CA SER A 23 -4.35 -14.17 3.45
C SER A 23 -3.47 -14.39 4.68
N MET A 24 -3.77 -15.43 5.45
CA MET A 24 -3.07 -15.76 6.71
C MET A 24 -1.56 -15.96 6.56
N ASP A 25 -1.07 -16.45 5.41
CA ASP A 25 0.37 -16.67 5.16
C ASP A 25 1.19 -15.37 5.08
N ARG A 26 0.52 -14.22 4.91
CA ARG A 26 1.15 -12.88 4.88
C ARG A 26 1.01 -12.10 6.18
N LEU A 27 0.49 -12.72 7.24
CA LEU A 27 0.21 -12.03 8.50
C LEU A 27 1.42 -11.30 9.11
N GLN A 28 2.62 -11.87 8.95
CA GLN A 28 3.89 -11.27 9.41
C GLN A 28 4.17 -9.89 8.80
N MET A 29 3.61 -9.59 7.61
CA MET A 29 3.80 -8.30 6.95
C MET A 29 2.97 -7.19 7.59
N VAL A 30 1.89 -7.52 8.29
CA VAL A 30 0.98 -6.52 8.89
C VAL A 30 1.71 -5.67 9.93
N GLU A 31 2.43 -6.30 10.84
CA GLU A 31 3.19 -5.57 11.86
C GLU A 31 4.30 -4.71 11.25
N MET A 32 5.01 -5.25 10.25
CA MET A 32 6.06 -4.51 9.54
C MET A 32 5.50 -3.32 8.76
N LEU A 33 4.35 -3.47 8.11
CA LEU A 33 3.64 -2.39 7.44
C LEU A 33 3.25 -1.30 8.43
N CYS A 34 2.70 -1.69 9.59
CA CYS A 34 2.31 -0.76 10.64
C CYS A 34 3.50 0.02 11.23
N LYS A 35 4.70 -0.55 11.23
CA LYS A 35 5.91 0.18 11.64
C LYS A 35 6.37 1.22 10.61
N HIS A 36 5.99 1.06 9.34
CA HIS A 36 6.39 1.95 8.24
C HIS A 36 5.31 2.97 7.85
N TRP A 37 4.06 2.75 8.26
CA TRP A 37 2.92 3.57 7.89
C TRP A 37 2.13 4.03 9.12
N ASP A 38 2.36 5.27 9.56
CA ASP A 38 1.68 5.83 10.73
C ASP A 38 0.22 6.21 10.46
N GLY A 39 -0.15 6.40 9.19
CA GLY A 39 -1.50 6.77 8.77
C GLY A 39 -2.53 5.66 8.92
N PRO A 40 -3.81 5.94 8.62
CA PRO A 40 -4.87 4.94 8.66
C PRO A 40 -4.63 3.83 7.63
N ILE A 41 -5.10 2.63 7.96
CA ILE A 41 -5.00 1.43 7.12
C ILE A 41 -6.41 0.82 7.00
N SER A 42 -6.78 0.38 5.80
CA SER A 42 -7.93 -0.50 5.56
C SER A 42 -7.42 -1.83 5.02
N LEU A 43 -7.63 -2.90 5.79
CA LEU A 43 -7.02 -4.21 5.56
C LEU A 43 -8.10 -5.29 5.47
N THR A 44 -8.26 -5.88 4.28
CA THR A 44 -9.14 -7.04 4.09
C THR A 44 -8.37 -8.35 4.30
N LEU A 45 -8.85 -9.20 5.20
CA LEU A 45 -8.27 -10.48 5.59
C LEU A 45 -9.13 -11.62 5.03
N TYR A 46 -8.60 -12.41 4.09
CA TYR A 46 -9.28 -13.57 3.52
C TYR A 46 -8.95 -14.84 4.30
N MET A 47 -9.88 -15.29 5.14
CA MET A 47 -9.62 -16.25 6.22
C MET A 47 -10.79 -17.22 6.45
N SER A 48 -10.49 -18.41 6.97
CA SER A 48 -11.50 -19.30 7.58
C SER A 48 -11.85 -18.84 9.00
N ASP A 49 -12.92 -19.39 9.58
CA ASP A 49 -13.29 -19.12 10.98
C ASP A 49 -12.14 -19.39 11.97
N ALA A 50 -11.42 -20.49 11.78
CA ALA A 50 -10.28 -20.85 12.61
C ALA A 50 -9.12 -19.83 12.48
N GLU A 51 -8.82 -19.39 11.26
CA GLU A 51 -7.79 -18.37 11.00
C GLU A 51 -8.19 -17.00 11.58
N ALA A 52 -9.49 -16.63 11.55
CA ALA A 52 -9.97 -15.39 12.15
C ALA A 52 -9.75 -15.36 13.68
N GLN A 53 -9.97 -16.49 14.37
CA GLN A 53 -9.68 -16.60 15.81
C GLN A 53 -8.18 -16.55 16.11
N GLN A 54 -7.35 -17.17 15.25
CA GLN A 54 -5.89 -17.07 15.34
C GLN A 54 -5.41 -15.63 15.13
N PHE A 55 -5.98 -14.94 14.14
CA PHE A 55 -5.68 -13.54 13.86
C PHE A 55 -6.05 -12.64 15.04
N LEU A 56 -7.21 -12.83 15.66
CA LEU A 56 -7.62 -12.08 16.84
C LEU A 56 -6.59 -12.22 17.97
N SER A 57 -6.16 -13.46 18.26
CA SER A 57 -5.14 -13.73 19.28
C SER A 57 -3.79 -13.08 18.94
N TYR A 58 -3.38 -13.11 17.66
CA TYR A 58 -2.18 -12.44 17.17
C TYR A 58 -2.26 -10.93 17.33
N ALA A 59 -3.36 -10.30 16.92
CA ALA A 59 -3.52 -8.85 16.98
C ALA A 59 -3.51 -8.32 18.42
N LEU A 60 -4.17 -9.03 19.34
CA LEU A 60 -4.21 -8.67 20.77
C LEU A 60 -2.87 -8.91 21.49
N SER A 61 -2.05 -9.83 21.02
CA SER A 61 -0.73 -10.11 21.60
C SER A 61 0.41 -9.26 21.00
N SER A 62 0.22 -8.73 19.79
CA SER A 62 1.21 -7.86 19.15
C SER A 62 1.33 -6.53 19.89
N GLU A 63 2.56 -6.16 20.24
CA GLU A 63 2.87 -4.86 20.87
C GLU A 63 2.56 -3.67 19.96
N VAL A 64 2.48 -3.88 18.64
CA VAL A 64 2.21 -2.81 17.67
C VAL A 64 0.72 -2.74 17.35
N LEU A 65 0.07 -3.88 17.09
CA LEU A 65 -1.30 -3.87 16.58
C LEU A 65 -2.32 -3.55 17.68
N LYS A 66 -2.11 -4.04 18.90
CA LYS A 66 -3.04 -3.84 20.02
C LYS A 66 -3.30 -2.36 20.35
N ASP A 67 -2.31 -1.51 20.15
CA ASP A 67 -2.35 -0.08 20.52
C ASP A 67 -2.77 0.81 19.34
N ARG A 68 -2.88 0.24 18.12
CA ARG A 68 -3.22 0.99 16.91
C ARG A 68 -4.70 0.88 16.56
N LYS A 69 -5.44 1.94 16.88
CA LYS A 69 -6.87 2.06 16.57
C LYS A 69 -7.18 2.62 15.18
N ASN A 70 -6.17 3.02 14.41
CA ASN A 70 -6.37 3.53 13.06
C ASN A 70 -6.25 2.45 11.97
N ILE A 71 -6.41 1.17 12.33
CA ILE A 71 -6.37 0.03 11.41
C ILE A 71 -7.75 -0.61 11.32
N GLY A 72 -8.36 -0.50 10.15
CA GLY A 72 -9.61 -1.15 9.84
C GLY A 72 -9.39 -2.59 9.38
N TYR A 73 -9.79 -3.56 10.20
CA TYR A 73 -9.72 -4.98 9.86
C TYR A 73 -11.07 -5.47 9.32
N HIS A 74 -11.07 -6.06 8.13
CA HIS A 74 -12.26 -6.56 7.44
C HIS A 74 -12.10 -8.05 7.13
N ILE A 75 -12.76 -8.92 7.89
CA ILE A 75 -12.72 -10.36 7.63
C ILE A 75 -13.67 -10.68 6.49
N VAL A 76 -13.13 -11.32 5.45
CA VAL A 76 -13.92 -11.96 4.38
C VAL A 76 -13.67 -13.45 4.49
N TYR A 77 -14.74 -14.20 4.74
CA TYR A 77 -14.61 -15.64 4.94
C TYR A 77 -14.32 -16.34 3.61
N LYS A 78 -13.44 -17.35 3.68
CA LYS A 78 -13.05 -18.16 2.52
C LYS A 78 -14.27 -18.85 1.90
N GLU A 79 -14.50 -18.59 0.61
CA GLU A 79 -15.57 -19.19 -0.18
C GLU A 79 -15.04 -19.54 -1.58
N GLY A 80 -15.26 -20.79 -2.01
CA GLY A 80 -14.77 -21.30 -3.29
C GLY A 80 -13.26 -21.55 -3.35
N ASP A 81 -12.79 -21.96 -4.53
CA ASP A 81 -11.42 -22.44 -4.73
C ASP A 81 -10.42 -21.34 -5.11
N PHE A 82 -10.91 -20.17 -5.54
CA PHE A 82 -10.08 -19.09 -6.06
C PHE A 82 -9.90 -17.95 -5.06
N TYR A 83 -8.76 -17.26 -5.15
CA TYR A 83 -8.50 -16.05 -4.38
C TYR A 83 -9.23 -14.85 -5.01
N PRO A 84 -10.26 -14.26 -4.35
CA PRO A 84 -11.13 -13.26 -4.97
C PRO A 84 -10.54 -11.85 -4.85
N VAL A 85 -9.34 -11.62 -5.38
CA VAL A 85 -8.52 -10.41 -5.15
C VAL A 85 -9.29 -9.10 -5.34
N ASN A 86 -10.12 -8.99 -6.37
CA ASN A 86 -10.86 -7.77 -6.68
C ASN A 86 -12.01 -7.53 -5.69
N LEU A 87 -12.69 -8.58 -5.23
CA LEU A 87 -13.66 -8.47 -4.14
C LEU A 87 -12.99 -7.94 -2.88
N LEU A 88 -11.83 -8.50 -2.51
CA LEU A 88 -11.12 -8.10 -1.29
C LEU A 88 -10.66 -6.64 -1.34
N ARG A 89 -10.19 -6.18 -2.51
CA ARG A 89 -9.85 -4.78 -2.76
C ARG A 89 -11.07 -3.87 -2.62
N ASN A 90 -12.21 -4.25 -3.18
CA ASN A 90 -13.45 -3.47 -3.05
C ASN A 90 -13.92 -3.38 -1.60
N VAL A 91 -13.87 -4.49 -0.85
CA VAL A 91 -14.20 -4.49 0.58
C VAL A 91 -13.32 -3.51 1.35
N ALA A 92 -12.01 -3.50 1.08
CA ALA A 92 -11.10 -2.56 1.76
C ALA A 92 -11.42 -1.10 1.36
N LEU A 93 -11.68 -0.84 0.08
CA LEU A 93 -11.96 0.50 -0.44
C LEU A 93 -13.25 1.10 0.11
N GLN A 94 -14.32 0.31 0.17
CA GLN A 94 -15.62 0.77 0.66
C GLN A 94 -15.60 1.22 2.12
N GLN A 95 -14.58 0.80 2.88
CA GLN A 95 -14.43 1.09 4.30
C GLN A 95 -13.48 2.28 4.56
N VAL A 96 -12.95 2.90 3.51
CA VAL A 96 -12.06 4.06 3.66
C VAL A 96 -12.84 5.33 4.02
N ASN A 97 -12.42 5.94 5.13
CA ASN A 97 -12.99 7.19 5.63
C ASN A 97 -12.18 8.45 5.26
N THR A 98 -11.00 8.31 4.65
CA THR A 98 -10.15 9.45 4.25
C THR A 98 -10.40 9.90 2.80
N PRO A 99 -10.08 11.16 2.42
CA PRO A 99 -10.30 11.65 1.06
C PRO A 99 -9.42 10.96 0.01
N TYR A 100 -8.24 10.46 0.40
CA TYR A 100 -7.29 9.79 -0.49
C TYR A 100 -7.02 8.36 -0.04
N VAL A 101 -6.66 7.51 -1.01
CA VAL A 101 -6.25 6.11 -0.82
C VAL A 101 -4.89 5.87 -1.43
N PHE A 102 -4.09 5.04 -0.78
CA PHE A 102 -2.87 4.47 -1.35
C PHE A 102 -3.10 2.98 -1.60
N LEU A 103 -3.25 2.61 -2.87
CA LEU A 103 -3.52 1.22 -3.28
C LEU A 103 -2.20 0.45 -3.34
N THR A 104 -2.04 -0.56 -2.50
CA THR A 104 -0.78 -1.30 -2.40
C THR A 104 -1.01 -2.78 -2.09
N ASP A 105 0.00 -3.61 -2.39
CA ASP A 105 0.02 -5.00 -1.99
C ASP A 105 0.65 -5.11 -0.60
N ILE A 106 0.24 -6.11 0.19
CA ILE A 106 0.72 -6.31 1.56
C ILE A 106 2.24 -6.55 1.66
N ASP A 107 2.85 -7.00 0.55
CA ASP A 107 4.29 -7.29 0.49
C ASP A 107 5.16 -6.01 0.36
N PHE A 108 4.55 -4.82 0.24
CA PHE A 108 5.27 -3.54 0.19
C PHE A 108 5.37 -2.88 1.54
N LEU A 109 6.58 -2.41 1.84
CA LEU A 109 6.86 -1.56 2.99
C LEU A 109 7.09 -0.12 2.50
N PRO A 110 6.23 0.84 2.88
CA PRO A 110 6.44 2.26 2.60
C PRO A 110 7.76 2.79 3.14
N MET A 111 8.33 3.81 2.52
CA MET A 111 9.41 4.55 3.16
C MET A 111 8.91 5.21 4.45
N PHE A 112 9.76 5.27 5.48
CA PHE A 112 9.43 5.99 6.70
C PHE A 112 9.03 7.45 6.39
N GLY A 113 7.93 7.91 6.97
CA GLY A 113 7.39 9.24 6.75
C GLY A 113 6.66 9.43 5.41
N LEU A 114 6.44 8.37 4.61
CA LEU A 114 5.72 8.48 3.34
C LEU A 114 4.32 9.07 3.52
N TYR A 115 3.60 8.68 4.56
CA TYR A 115 2.27 9.22 4.86
C TYR A 115 2.30 10.75 4.98
N THR A 116 3.17 11.30 5.83
CA THR A 116 3.34 12.76 5.99
C THR A 116 3.79 13.43 4.70
N TYR A 117 4.68 12.79 3.93
CA TYR A 117 5.14 13.30 2.64
C TYR A 117 4.00 13.38 1.61
N LEU A 118 3.13 12.36 1.56
CA LEU A 118 1.97 12.31 0.67
C LEU A 118 0.95 13.40 1.02
N LYS A 119 0.64 13.60 2.31
CA LYS A 119 -0.24 14.70 2.73
C LYS A 119 0.24 16.07 2.23
N LYS A 120 1.53 16.37 2.42
CA LYS A 120 2.15 17.60 1.90
C LYS A 120 2.15 17.67 0.38
N SER A 121 2.31 16.54 -0.30
CA SER A 121 2.29 16.47 -1.77
C SER A 121 0.88 16.71 -2.32
N ILE A 122 -0.14 16.18 -1.67
CA ILE A 122 -1.56 16.40 -2.02
C ILE A 122 -1.90 17.88 -2.00
N GLN A 123 -1.49 18.59 -0.94
CA GLN A 123 -1.70 20.04 -0.80
C GLN A 123 -0.89 20.84 -1.82
N SER A 124 0.42 20.58 -1.91
CA SER A 124 1.31 21.38 -2.77
C SER A 124 1.04 21.21 -4.25
N LEU A 125 0.50 20.05 -4.66
CA LEU A 125 0.12 19.78 -6.04
C LEU A 125 -1.37 20.04 -6.31
N ASP A 126 -2.14 20.55 -5.35
CA ASP A 126 -3.57 20.85 -5.47
C ASP A 126 -4.37 19.68 -6.08
N LEU A 127 -4.27 18.52 -5.42
CA LEU A 127 -4.96 17.30 -5.83
C LEU A 127 -6.47 17.37 -5.59
N GLU A 128 -6.94 18.27 -4.74
CA GLU A 128 -8.37 18.45 -4.47
C GLU A 128 -9.09 18.99 -5.72
N SER A 129 -8.51 20.03 -6.32
CA SER A 129 -9.09 20.74 -7.46
C SER A 129 -8.74 20.12 -8.82
N SER A 130 -7.98 19.02 -8.87
CA SER A 130 -7.51 18.44 -10.13
C SER A 130 -7.50 16.92 -10.15
N LYS A 131 -7.83 16.35 -11.31
CA LYS A 131 -7.79 14.89 -11.53
C LYS A 131 -6.35 14.42 -11.72
N LYS A 132 -5.65 14.19 -10.61
CA LYS A 132 -4.26 13.70 -10.58
C LYS A 132 -4.17 12.41 -9.76
N ALA A 133 -3.27 11.53 -10.18
CA ALA A 133 -2.81 10.39 -9.42
C ALA A 133 -1.32 10.57 -9.12
N LEU A 134 -0.89 10.30 -7.90
CA LEU A 134 0.53 10.24 -7.57
C LEU A 134 1.02 8.81 -7.75
N VAL A 135 2.08 8.63 -8.52
CA VAL A 135 2.76 7.33 -8.63
C VAL A 135 3.83 7.26 -7.54
N VAL A 136 3.83 6.17 -6.77
CA VAL A 136 4.87 5.84 -5.80
C VAL A 136 5.79 4.78 -6.41
N PRO A 137 7.07 5.09 -6.67
CA PRO A 137 8.01 4.12 -7.25
C PRO A 137 8.30 2.97 -6.29
N ALA A 138 8.44 1.78 -6.85
CA ALA A 138 8.62 0.54 -6.11
C ALA A 138 9.98 -0.10 -6.39
N PHE A 139 10.54 -0.76 -5.38
CA PHE A 139 11.85 -1.39 -5.44
C PHE A 139 11.79 -2.77 -4.78
N GLU A 140 12.66 -3.68 -5.21
CA GLU A 140 12.75 -5.04 -4.69
C GLU A 140 14.17 -5.42 -4.33
N THR A 141 14.31 -6.38 -3.41
CA THR A 141 15.57 -7.05 -3.12
C THR A 141 15.34 -8.55 -3.19
N GLN A 142 16.31 -9.28 -3.73
CA GLN A 142 16.33 -10.74 -3.68
C GLN A 142 17.02 -11.26 -2.42
N ARG A 143 17.56 -10.36 -1.58
CA ARG A 143 18.27 -10.73 -0.36
C ARG A 143 17.29 -10.84 0.81
N TYR A 144 17.30 -12.00 1.45
CA TYR A 144 16.53 -12.26 2.68
C TYR A 144 16.87 -11.33 3.85
N ARG A 145 18.09 -10.79 3.88
CA ARG A 145 18.56 -9.86 4.90
C ARG A 145 19.11 -8.61 4.22
N THR A 146 18.27 -7.58 4.15
CA THR A 146 18.61 -6.27 3.64
C THR A 146 18.20 -5.23 4.68
N SER A 147 19.07 -4.25 4.93
CA SER A 147 18.71 -3.07 5.69
C SER A 147 17.72 -2.23 4.88
N PHE A 148 16.59 -1.88 5.48
CA PHE A 148 15.60 -1.02 4.82
C PHE A 148 16.17 0.40 4.65
N PRO A 149 16.17 0.98 3.43
CA PRO A 149 16.75 2.29 3.19
C PRO A 149 15.97 3.38 3.92
N ARG A 150 16.67 4.25 4.65
CA ARG A 150 16.06 5.35 5.43
C ARG A 150 15.94 6.65 4.65
N SER A 151 16.55 6.73 3.48
CA SER A 151 16.53 7.92 2.62
C SER A 151 16.64 7.55 1.15
N LYS A 152 16.24 8.48 0.27
CA LYS A 152 16.45 8.35 -1.18
C LYS A 152 17.94 8.18 -1.52
N ALA A 153 18.83 8.92 -0.86
CA ALA A 153 20.27 8.80 -1.09
C ALA A 153 20.81 7.39 -0.78
N GLU A 154 20.36 6.79 0.33
CA GLU A 154 20.73 5.42 0.69
C GLU A 154 20.16 4.41 -0.30
N LEU A 155 18.90 4.56 -0.69
CA LEU A 155 18.26 3.72 -1.71
C LEU A 155 19.01 3.77 -3.05
N LEU A 156 19.42 4.97 -3.50
CA LEU A 156 20.23 5.12 -4.72
C LEU A 156 21.57 4.40 -4.61
N ARG A 157 22.28 4.52 -3.48
CA ARG A 157 23.51 3.77 -3.22
C ARG A 157 23.28 2.26 -3.30
N MET A 158 22.17 1.79 -2.75
CA MET A 158 21.82 0.36 -2.77
C MET A 158 21.49 -0.14 -4.19
N LEU A 159 20.86 0.68 -5.03
CA LEU A 159 20.67 0.41 -6.46
C LEU A 159 22.01 0.32 -7.18
N ASP A 160 22.91 1.27 -6.92
CA ASP A 160 24.23 1.34 -7.58
C ASP A 160 25.13 0.16 -7.20
N MET A 161 24.96 -0.35 -5.98
CA MET A 161 25.63 -1.56 -5.50
C MET A 161 24.96 -2.87 -5.96
N GLY A 162 23.83 -2.82 -6.68
CA GLY A 162 23.08 -4.01 -7.11
C GLY A 162 22.49 -4.82 -5.95
N THR A 163 22.15 -4.15 -4.84
CA THR A 163 21.50 -4.78 -3.66
C THR A 163 19.99 -4.56 -3.63
N LEU A 164 19.53 -3.52 -4.32
CA LEU A 164 18.14 -3.27 -4.67
C LEU A 164 18.02 -3.21 -6.20
N PHE A 165 16.81 -3.47 -6.67
CA PHE A 165 16.40 -3.36 -8.06
C PHE A 165 15.10 -2.56 -8.13
N THR A 166 14.80 -2.00 -9.30
CA THR A 166 13.44 -1.49 -9.56
C THR A 166 12.47 -2.68 -9.55
N PHE A 167 11.24 -2.47 -9.06
CA PHE A 167 10.31 -3.58 -8.89
C PHE A 167 10.02 -4.35 -10.19
N ARG A 168 9.98 -5.68 -10.09
CA ARG A 168 9.83 -6.64 -11.21
C ARG A 168 10.78 -6.43 -12.38
N TYR A 169 11.97 -5.84 -12.16
CA TYR A 169 12.89 -5.48 -13.24
C TYR A 169 13.21 -6.67 -14.17
N HIS A 170 13.42 -7.86 -13.60
CA HIS A 170 13.80 -9.06 -14.34
C HIS A 170 12.63 -9.89 -14.88
N VAL A 171 11.39 -9.59 -14.49
CA VAL A 171 10.21 -10.43 -14.78
C VAL A 171 9.18 -9.67 -15.62
N TRP A 172 8.92 -8.42 -15.29
CA TRP A 172 7.86 -7.61 -15.88
C TRP A 172 8.27 -6.14 -16.03
N THR A 173 9.33 -5.89 -16.79
CA THR A 173 9.90 -4.54 -16.96
C THR A 173 8.87 -3.54 -17.52
N LYS A 174 8.02 -3.98 -18.46
CA LYS A 174 6.99 -3.13 -19.07
C LYS A 174 6.00 -2.57 -18.04
N GLY A 175 5.64 -3.37 -17.03
CA GLY A 175 4.67 -2.98 -16.02
C GLY A 175 5.07 -1.81 -15.15
N HIS A 176 6.36 -1.45 -15.09
CA HIS A 176 6.84 -0.32 -14.29
C HIS A 176 7.76 0.65 -15.04
N ALA A 177 8.13 0.36 -16.29
CA ALA A 177 8.96 1.24 -17.11
C ALA A 177 8.44 2.68 -17.23
N PRO A 178 7.12 2.94 -17.37
CA PRO A 178 6.58 4.29 -17.49
C PRO A 178 6.88 5.19 -16.28
N THR A 179 7.12 4.63 -15.09
CA THR A 179 7.60 5.37 -13.90
C THR A 179 8.88 6.17 -14.20
N ASN A 180 9.66 5.77 -15.20
CA ASN A 180 10.91 6.39 -15.62
C ASN A 180 11.90 6.53 -14.46
N TYR A 181 12.40 5.38 -13.98
CA TYR A 181 13.33 5.32 -12.86
C TYR A 181 14.61 6.13 -13.12
N ALA A 182 15.08 6.24 -14.37
CA ALA A 182 16.24 7.07 -14.71
C ALA A 182 16.00 8.55 -14.36
N LYS A 183 14.84 9.09 -14.72
CA LYS A 183 14.41 10.44 -14.32
C LYS A 183 14.14 10.53 -12.82
N TRP A 184 13.52 9.50 -12.22
CA TRP A 184 13.26 9.48 -10.79
C TRP A 184 14.52 9.66 -9.96
N ARG A 185 15.63 9.00 -10.35
CA ARG A 185 16.89 9.03 -9.59
C ARG A 185 17.39 10.44 -9.31
N SER A 186 17.32 11.34 -10.30
CA SER A 186 17.78 12.73 -10.17
C SER A 186 16.67 13.74 -9.81
N ALA A 187 15.39 13.34 -9.89
CA ALA A 187 14.27 14.23 -9.60
C ALA A 187 14.25 14.68 -8.12
N THR A 188 14.19 16.00 -7.90
CA THR A 188 13.96 16.62 -6.59
C THR A 188 12.52 17.11 -6.40
N THR A 189 11.77 17.20 -7.50
CA THR A 189 10.35 17.55 -7.53
C THR A 189 9.55 16.46 -8.26
N PRO A 190 8.23 16.35 -8.01
CA PRO A 190 7.35 15.49 -8.79
C PRO A 190 7.44 15.79 -10.28
N TYR A 191 7.23 14.77 -11.11
CA TYR A 191 7.18 14.90 -12.57
C TYR A 191 6.04 14.09 -13.15
N ARG A 192 5.58 14.51 -14.34
CA ARG A 192 4.53 13.79 -15.07
C ARG A 192 5.07 12.47 -15.61
N VAL A 193 4.38 11.39 -15.28
CA VAL A 193 4.50 10.07 -15.91
C VAL A 193 3.53 10.03 -17.10
N GLN A 194 3.98 9.51 -18.24
CA GLN A 194 3.09 9.20 -19.35
C GLN A 194 2.61 7.77 -19.17
N TRP A 195 1.29 7.56 -19.22
CA TRP A 195 0.73 6.21 -19.15
C TRP A 195 1.04 5.45 -20.44
N GLU A 196 1.29 4.15 -20.32
CA GLU A 196 1.48 3.22 -21.43
C GLU A 196 0.70 1.92 -21.15
N PRO A 197 0.34 1.14 -22.18
CA PRO A 197 -0.27 -0.18 -21.99
C PRO A 197 0.56 -1.06 -21.06
N ASP A 198 -0.12 -1.92 -20.31
CA ASP A 198 0.45 -2.82 -19.29
C ASP A 198 1.04 -2.13 -18.05
N TYR A 199 0.92 -0.80 -17.91
CA TYR A 199 1.44 -0.10 -16.74
C TYR A 199 0.68 -0.46 -15.45
N GLU A 200 1.40 -0.97 -14.46
CA GLU A 200 0.91 -1.40 -13.15
C GLU A 200 1.49 -0.51 -12.02
N PRO A 201 1.08 0.77 -11.91
CA PRO A 201 1.62 1.65 -10.89
C PRO A 201 1.00 1.41 -9.50
N TYR A 202 1.81 1.65 -8.46
CA TYR A 202 1.30 1.90 -7.12
C TYR A 202 0.90 3.37 -7.00
N VAL A 203 -0.38 3.63 -6.75
CA VAL A 203 -0.94 4.97 -6.87
C VAL A 203 -1.62 5.48 -5.61
N VAL A 204 -1.44 6.77 -5.38
CA VAL A 204 -2.25 7.57 -4.45
C VAL A 204 -3.23 8.40 -5.24
N VAL A 205 -4.51 8.22 -4.97
CA VAL A 205 -5.64 8.82 -5.69
C VAL A 205 -6.71 9.25 -4.71
N ARG A 206 -7.65 10.11 -5.14
CA ARG A 206 -8.87 10.32 -4.35
C ARG A 206 -9.64 9.01 -4.21
N LYS A 207 -10.41 8.86 -3.13
CA LYS A 207 -11.17 7.64 -2.87
C LYS A 207 -12.28 7.35 -3.88
N ASP A 208 -12.72 8.35 -4.65
CA ASP A 208 -13.81 8.26 -5.64
C ASP A 208 -13.36 7.59 -6.95
N ILE A 209 -12.71 6.42 -6.83
CA ILE A 209 -12.31 5.58 -7.96
C ILE A 209 -13.35 4.49 -8.26
N PRO A 210 -13.39 3.97 -9.51
CA PRO A 210 -14.20 2.81 -9.84
C PRO A 210 -13.80 1.58 -9.01
N GLU A 211 -14.78 0.75 -8.68
CA GLU A 211 -14.53 -0.56 -8.10
C GLU A 211 -13.87 -1.51 -9.11
N TYR A 212 -13.14 -2.49 -8.58
CA TYR A 212 -12.56 -3.56 -9.37
C TYR A 212 -13.64 -4.55 -9.83
N ASP A 213 -13.55 -5.04 -11.06
CA ASP A 213 -14.47 -6.03 -11.61
C ASP A 213 -14.26 -7.40 -10.93
N THR A 214 -15.27 -7.82 -10.15
CA THR A 214 -15.21 -9.01 -9.29
C THR A 214 -15.29 -10.33 -10.07
N ARG A 215 -15.55 -10.29 -11.39
CA ARG A 215 -15.51 -11.48 -12.25
C ARG A 215 -14.09 -11.98 -12.48
N PHE A 216 -13.09 -11.10 -12.36
CA PHE A 216 -11.68 -11.49 -12.44
C PHE A 216 -11.20 -11.98 -11.07
N VAL A 217 -10.78 -13.24 -11.03
CA VAL A 217 -10.27 -13.95 -9.86
C VAL A 217 -8.93 -14.59 -10.20
N GLY A 218 -8.09 -14.81 -9.19
CA GLY A 218 -6.73 -15.30 -9.37
C GLY A 218 -5.77 -14.25 -9.89
N PHE A 219 -4.53 -14.28 -9.38
CA PHE A 219 -3.39 -13.51 -9.86
C PHE A 219 -2.13 -14.33 -9.62
#